data_AF-A0A355BBE6-F1
#
_entry.id   AF-A0A355BBE6-F1
#
_cell.length_a   1.000
_cell.length_b   1.000
_cell.length_c   1.000
_cell.angle_alpha   90.00
_cell.angle_beta   90.00
_cell.angle_gamma   90.00
#
_symmetry.space_group_name_H-M   'P 1'
#
loop_
_entity.id
_entity.type
_entity.pdbx_description
1 polymer ?
#
loop_
_entity_poly.entity_id
_entity_poly.type
_entity_poly.pdbx_seq_one_letter_code
_entity_poly.pdbx_strand_id
1 'polypeptide(L)' 'MANRIDVKELLEAGVHFGHMTRKWDPNMAPYIYMERNGIH' A
#
# COMPACT_ATOMS: atom_id res chain seq x y z
N MET A 1 16.88 18.81 -8.29
CA MET A 1 16.97 18.13 -6.98
C MET A 1 16.57 16.68 -7.22
N ALA A 2 17.49 15.72 -7.17
CA ALA A 2 17.12 14.31 -7.26
C ALA A 2 16.53 13.90 -5.91
N ASN A 3 15.21 13.74 -5.85
CA ASN A 3 14.53 13.29 -4.64
C ASN A 3 14.77 11.79 -4.50
N ARG A 4 15.68 11.40 -3.60
CA ARG A 4 16.06 10.01 -3.38
C ARG A 4 15.03 9.39 -2.45
N ILE A 5 13.96 8.84 -3.03
CA ILE A 5 12.90 8.17 -2.27
C ILE A 5 13.36 6.75 -1.96
N ASP A 6 13.46 6.41 -0.67
CA ASP A 6 13.75 5.04 -0.22
C ASP A 6 12.46 4.31 0.17
N VAL A 7 12.38 3.02 -0.17
CA VAL A 7 11.20 2.19 0.15
C VAL A 7 11.03 2.06 1.66
N LYS A 8 12.14 2.01 2.41
CA LYS A 8 12.10 1.93 3.87
C LYS A 8 11.43 3.15 4.50
N GLU A 9 11.72 4.35 3.99
CA GLU A 9 11.11 5.59 4.46
C GLU A 9 9.58 5.60 4.21
N LEU A 10 9.15 5.10 3.06
CA LEU A 10 7.72 4.94 2.73
C LEU A 10 7.02 3.94 3.66
N LEU A 11 7.69 2.84 4.01
CA LEU A 11 7.17 1.86 4.95
C LEU A 11 7.02 2.46 6.36
N GLU A 12 8.01 3.21 6.83
CA GLU A 12 7.97 3.91 8.12
C GLU A 12 6.88 5.00 8.16
N ALA A 13 6.64 5.68 7.03
CA ALA A 13 5.54 6.63 6.88
C ALA A 13 4.14 5.99 6.79
N GLY A 14 4.05 4.66 6.68
CA GLY A 14 2.78 3.93 6.69
C GLY A 14 2.00 3.94 5.36
N VAL A 15 2.64 4.27 4.23
CA VAL A 15 1.92 4.38 2.93
C VAL A 15 1.49 3.03 2.34
N HIS A 16 1.99 1.94 2.91
CA HIS A 16 1.72 0.56 2.48
C HIS A 16 0.40 0.01 3.03
N PHE A 17 -0.28 0.73 3.92
CA PHE A 17 -1.63 0.37 4.34
C PHE A 17 -2.64 0.81 3.28
N GLY A 18 -3.36 -0.15 2.71
CA GLY A 18 -4.40 0.07 1.74
C GLY A 18 -5.79 0.14 2.36
N HIS A 19 -6.78 -0.20 1.54
CA HIS A 19 -8.19 -0.15 1.92
C HIS A 19 -8.65 -1.44 2.59
N MET A 20 -9.76 -1.37 3.32
CA MET A 20 -10.41 -2.57 3.84
C MET A 20 -10.82 -3.51 2.71
N THR A 21 -10.63 -4.82 2.89
CA THR A 21 -10.87 -5.84 1.84
C THR A 21 -12.33 -6.02 1.47
N ARG A 22 -13.25 -5.53 2.31
CA ARG A 22 -14.69 -5.41 2.00
C ARG A 22 -15.09 -4.16 1.19
N LYS A 23 -14.21 -3.17 1.06
CA LYS A 23 -14.48 -1.85 0.46
C LYS A 23 -13.26 -1.36 -0.34
N TRP A 24 -12.84 -2.15 -1.32
CA TRP A 24 -11.76 -1.81 -2.25
C TRP A 24 -12.26 -1.87 -3.69
N ASP A 25 -11.57 -1.17 -4.58
CA ASP A 25 -11.84 -1.23 -6.02
C ASP A 25 -11.07 -2.41 -6.66
N PRO A 26 -11.76 -3.40 -7.26
CA PRO A 26 -11.12 -4.54 -7.93
C PRO A 26 -10.05 -4.16 -8.97
N ASN A 27 -10.16 -2.98 -9.58
CA ASN A 27 -9.17 -2.49 -10.55
C ASN A 27 -7.79 -2.24 -9.92
N MET A 28 -7.69 -2.16 -8.59
CA MET A 28 -6.43 -1.99 -7.88
C MET A 28 -5.66 -3.29 -7.66
N ALA A 29 -6.21 -4.45 -8.06
CA ALA A 29 -5.61 -5.77 -7.84
C ALA A 29 -4.13 -5.87 -8.30
N PRO A 30 -3.70 -5.27 -9.43
CA PRO A 30 -2.31 -5.34 -9.87
C PRO A 30 -1.30 -4.62 -8.95
N TYR A 31 -1.77 -3.73 -8.07
CA TYR A 31 -0.94 -2.92 -7.18
C TYR A 31 -0.95 -3.40 -5.73
N ILE A 32 -1.80 -4.37 -5.40
CA ILE A 32 -1.93 -4.91 -4.04
C ILE A 32 -0.91 -6.03 -3.85
N TYR A 33 -0.12 -5.94 -2.79
CA TYR A 33 0.88 -6.94 -2.46
C TYR A 33 0.30 -8.11 -1.67
N MET A 34 -0.45 -7.85 -0.60
CA MET A 34 -1.10 -8.88 0.22
C MET A 34 -2.23 -8.31 1.08
N GLU A 35 -3.11 -9.18 1.57
CA GLU A 35 -4.10 -8.85 2.60
C GLU A 35 -3.60 -9.29 3.99
N ARG A 36 -3.79 -8.45 5.01
CA ARG A 36 -3.59 -8.83 6.43
C ARG A 36 -4.64 -8.16 7.30
N ASN A 37 -5.29 -8.95 8.17
CA ASN A 37 -6.31 -8.46 9.11
C ASN A 37 -7.47 -7.68 8.43
N GLY A 38 -7.83 -8.04 7.19
CA GLY A 38 -8.91 -7.39 6.44
C GLY A 38 -8.53 -6.04 5.83
N ILE A 39 -7.23 -5.75 5.70
CA ILE A 39 -6.67 -4.57 5.02
C ILE A 39 -5.75 -5.06 3.89
N HIS A 40 -5.91 -4.46 2.70
CA HIS A 40 -5.00 -4.63 1.55
C HIS A 40 -3.73 -3.79 1.68
#